data_AF-A0A9E5NC36-F1
#
_entry.id   AF-A0A9E5NC36-F1
#
_cell.length_a   1.000
_cell.length_b   1.000
_cell.length_c   1.000
_cell.angle_alpha   90.00
_cell.angle_beta   90.00
_cell.angle_gamma   90.00
#
_symmetry.space_group_name_H-M   'P 1'
#
loop_
_entity.id
_entity.type
_entity.pdbx_description
1 polymer ?
#
loop_
_entity_poly.entity_id
_entity_poly.type
_entity_poly.pdbx_seq_one_letter_code
_entity_poly.pdbx_strand_id
1 'polypeptide(L)' 'MNGLEKAEKIAEKLRRENYNLLTNGCFKKSIKLKRRCETLGIPVGIVACIGVVRAKVFKLWWMTIPVIHGWAEVNGHR' A
#
# COMPACT_ATOMS: atom_id res chain seq x y z
N MET A 1 23.34 7.50 3.91
CA MET A 1 22.12 6.75 3.52
C MET A 1 21.03 7.74 3.22
N ASN A 2 20.64 7.82 1.95
CA ASN A 2 19.61 8.74 1.50
C ASN A 2 18.26 8.35 2.15
N GLY A 3 17.37 9.31 2.43
CA GLY A 3 16.06 9.02 3.03
C GLY A 3 15.26 8.01 2.20
N LEU A 4 15.48 8.03 0.88
CA LEU A 4 14.89 7.13 -0.10
C LEU A 4 15.32 5.66 0.09
N GLU A 5 16.62 5.40 0.30
CA GLU A 5 17.12 4.03 0.53
C GLU A 5 16.57 3.42 1.82
N LYS A 6 16.41 4.24 2.88
CA LYS A 6 15.78 3.81 4.14
C LYS A 6 14.32 3.46 3.93
N ALA A 7 13.58 4.32 3.23
CA ALA A 7 12.19 4.09 2.89
C ALA A 7 12.01 2.82 2.05
N GLU A 8 12.89 2.59 1.07
CA GLU A 8 12.86 1.40 0.21
C GLU A 8 13.07 0.11 0.99
N LYS A 9 14.04 0.07 1.91
CA LYS A 9 14.24 -1.10 2.81
C LYS A 9 13.01 -1.38 3.67
N ILE A 10 12.34 -0.33 4.17
CA ILE A 10 11.12 -0.48 4.96
C ILE A 10 9.97 -0.99 4.08
N ALA A 11 9.84 -0.45 2.86
CA ALA A 11 8.84 -0.87 1.89
C ALA A 11 9.03 -2.35 1.50
N GLU A 12 10.27 -2.78 1.25
CA GLU A 12 10.59 -4.16 0.92
C GLU A 12 10.22 -5.12 2.05
N LYS A 13 10.54 -4.74 3.31
CA LYS A 13 10.12 -5.50 4.49
C LYS A 13 8.60 -5.62 4.58
N LEU A 14 7.86 -4.55 4.30
CA LEU A 14 6.38 -4.54 4.28
C LEU A 14 5.79 -5.34 3.10
N ARG A 15 6.47 -5.40 1.95
CA ARG A 15 6.06 -6.22 0.81
C ARG A 15 6.10 -7.71 1.14
N ARG A 16 7.14 -8.14 1.86
CA ARG A 16 7.31 -9.53 2.34
C ARG A 16 6.33 -9.95 3.45
N GLU A 17 5.62 -9.02 4.09
CA GLU A 17 4.56 -9.37 5.04
C GLU A 17 3.36 -10.04 4.33
N ASN A 18 2.79 -11.10 4.93
CA ASN A 18 1.64 -11.83 4.40
C ASN A 18 0.51 -10.87 3.98
N TYR A 19 0.13 -10.93 2.70
CA TYR A 19 -0.91 -10.08 2.13
C TYR A 19 -2.28 -10.69 2.40
N ASN A 20 -3.14 -9.95 3.10
CA ASN A 20 -4.55 -10.31 3.28
C ASN A 20 -5.40 -9.16 2.74
N LEU A 21 -6.26 -9.43 1.76
CA LEU A 21 -7.14 -8.43 1.13
C LEU A 21 -7.99 -7.65 2.16
N LEU A 22 -8.46 -8.33 3.21
CA LEU A 22 -9.35 -7.76 4.23
C LEU A 22 -8.62 -7.18 5.45
N THR A 23 -7.44 -7.69 5.80
CA THR A 23 -6.75 -7.35 7.07
C THR A 23 -5.34 -6.79 6.90
N ASN A 24 -4.73 -6.91 5.71
CA ASN A 24 -3.35 -6.50 5.40
C ASN A 24 -3.19 -6.06 3.92
N GLY A 25 -4.16 -5.28 3.42
CA GLY A 25 -4.20 -4.77 2.05
C GLY A 25 -3.22 -3.62 1.77
N CYS A 26 -3.18 -3.17 0.51
CA CYS A 26 -2.27 -2.12 0.03
C CYS A 26 -2.30 -0.86 0.91
N PHE A 27 -3.50 -0.41 1.28
CA PHE A 27 -3.68 0.79 2.11
C PHE A 27 -3.06 0.67 3.51
N LYS A 28 -3.24 -0.48 4.18
CA LYS A 28 -2.66 -0.72 5.51
C LYS A 28 -1.13 -0.80 5.45
N LYS A 29 -0.58 -1.37 4.38
CA LYS A 29 0.87 -1.38 4.14
C LYS A 29 1.42 0.03 3.90
N SER A 30 0.71 0.87 3.14
CA SER A 30 1.08 2.28 2.95
C SER A 30 1.04 3.09 4.24
N ILE A 31 0.03 2.89 5.09
CA ILE A 31 -0.03 3.51 6.42
C ILE A 31 1.15 3.05 7.30
N LYS A 32 1.46 1.75 7.31
CA LYS A 32 2.63 1.23 8.04
C LYS A 32 3.94 1.83 7.53
N LEU A 33 4.08 2.02 6.22
CA LEU A 33 5.26 2.66 5.63
C LEU A 33 5.36 4.11 6.10
N LYS A 34 4.27 4.88 6.00
CA LYS A 34 4.20 6.28 6.47
C LYS A 34 4.62 6.39 7.94
N ARG A 35 4.00 5.61 8.83
CA ARG A 35 4.34 5.65 10.27
C ARG A 35 5.82 5.37 10.53
N ARG A 36 6.42 4.37 9.88
CA ARG A 36 7.85 4.05 10.05
C ARG A 36 8.77 5.11 9.45
N CYS A 37 8.37 5.75 8.35
CA CYS A 37 9.16 6.81 7.74
C CYS A 37 9.06 8.13 8.53
N GLU A 38 7.89 8.46 9.08
CA GLU A 38 7.68 9.61 9.97
C GLU A 38 8.55 9.50 11.23
N THR A 39 8.68 8.31 11.83
CA THR A 39 9.60 8.08 12.97
C THR A 39 11.07 8.31 12.63
N LEU A 40 11.42 8.36 11.34
CA LEU A 40 12.77 8.60 10.84
C LEU A 40 12.93 10.02 10.26
N GLY A 41 11.92 10.88 10.39
CA GLY A 41 11.91 12.23 9.80
C GLY A 41 11.84 12.24 8.27
N ILE A 42 11.39 11.15 7.65
CA ILE A 42 11.26 11.04 6.19
C ILE A 42 9.83 11.45 5.80
N PRO A 43 9.65 12.48 4.97
CA PRO A 43 8.33 12.91 4.53
C PRO A 43 7.69 11.86 3.61
N VAL A 44 6.47 11.42 3.95
CA VAL A 44 5.72 10.41 3.19
C VAL A 44 4.27 10.81 3.00
N GLY A 45 3.85 10.89 1.73
CA GLY A 45 2.45 11.03 1.32
C GLY A 45 1.75 9.67 1.24
N ILE A 46 0.43 9.66 1.42
CA ILE A 46 -0.40 8.50 1.05
C ILE A 46 -1.32 8.96 -0.06
N VAL A 47 -1.27 8.24 -1.17
CA VAL A 47 -2.18 8.45 -2.29
C VAL A 47 -3.22 7.34 -2.25
N ALA A 48 -4.48 7.73 -2.06
CA ALA A 48 -5.62 6.82 -2.13
C ALA A 48 -6.21 6.86 -3.55
N CYS A 49 -6.56 5.69 -4.08
CA CYS A 49 -7.24 5.56 -5.36
C CYS A 49 -8.31 4.47 -5.29
N ILE A 50 -9.31 4.59 -6.16
CA ILE A 50 -10.34 3.55 -6.32
C ILE A 50 -9.97 2.79 -7.58
N GLY A 51 -9.53 1.55 -7.40
CA GLY A 51 -9.33 0.61 -8.50
C GLY A 51 -10.61 -0.18 -8.77
N VAL A 52 -10.62 -0.89 -9.88
CA VAL A 52 -11.68 -1.85 -10.21
C VAL A 52 -11.05 -3.22 -10.40
N VAL A 53 -11.59 -4.25 -9.73
CA VAL A 53 -11.15 -5.63 -9.91
C VAL A 53 -12.32 -6.48 -10.36
N ARG A 54 -12.04 -7.42 -11.27
CA ARG A 54 -13.04 -8.41 -11.69
C ARG A 54 -13.02 -9.57 -10.71
N ALA A 55 -14.14 -9.83 -10.05
CA ALA A 55 -14.28 -10.90 -9.06
C ALA A 55 -15.55 -11.73 -9.32
N LYS A 56 -15.51 -13.02 -8.98
CA LYS A 56 -16.69 -13.87 -8.98
C LYS A 56 -17.50 -13.63 -7.71
N VAL A 57 -18.65 -12.99 -7.85
CA VAL A 57 -19.64 -12.80 -6.79
C VAL A 57 -20.54 -14.03 -6.75
N PHE A 58 -20.77 -14.57 -5.55
CA PHE A 58 -21.53 -15.82 -5.32
C PHE A 58 -21.06 -17.03 -6.14
N LYS A 59 -19.77 -17.07 -6.54
CA LYS A 59 -19.18 -18.10 -7.41
C LYS A 59 -19.82 -18.26 -8.82
N LEU A 60 -20.88 -17.51 -9.14
CA LEU A 60 -21.60 -17.59 -10.42
C LEU A 60 -21.38 -16.37 -11.33
N TRP A 61 -21.33 -15.15 -10.78
CA TRP A 61 -21.40 -13.92 -11.57
C TRP A 61 -20.07 -13.17 -11.54
N TRP A 62 -19.49 -12.90 -12.70
CA TRP A 62 -18.33 -12.01 -12.80
C TRP A 62 -18.79 -10.57 -12.72
N MET A 63 -18.40 -9.86 -11.66
CA MET A 63 -18.68 -8.44 -11.48
C MET A 63 -17.39 -7.65 -11.32
N THR A 64 -17.43 -6.41 -11.79
CA THR A 64 -16.40 -5.41 -11.54
C THR A 64 -16.71 -4.73 -10.22
N ILE A 65 -15.87 -4.94 -9.21
CA ILE A 65 -16.06 -4.42 -7.86
C ILE A 65 -15.05 -3.28 -7.65
N PRO A 66 -15.46 -2.12 -7.13
CA PRO A 66 -14.53 -1.09 -6.70
C PRO A 66 -13.71 -1.60 -5.52
N VAL A 67 -12.39 -1.44 -5.60
CA VAL A 67 -11.46 -1.81 -4.53
C VAL A 67 -10.68 -0.58 -4.13
N ILE A 68 -10.67 -0.31 -2.83
CA ILE A 68 -9.83 0.75 -2.26
C ILE A 68 -8.37 0.33 -2.42
N HIS A 69 -7.62 1.08 -3.21
CA HIS A 69 -6.19 0.93 -3.39
C HIS A 69 -5.47 2.19 -2.90
N GLY A 70 -4.19 2.06 -2.64
CA GLY A 70 -3.38 3.19 -2.28
C GLY A 70 -1.92 2.79 -2.21
N TRP A 71 -1.06 3.77 -2.44
CA TRP A 71 0.37 3.64 -2.25
C TRP A 71 0.86 4.76 -1.35
N ALA A 72 2.07 4.59 -0.82
CA ALA A 72 2.77 5.64 -0.11
C ALA A 72 3.80 6.23 -1.08
N GLU A 73 3.97 7.54 -1.04
CA GLU A 73 4.88 8.29 -1.88
C GLU A 73 5.95 8.94 -1.00
N VAL A 74 7.22 8.74 -1.34
CA VAL A 74 8.37 9.30 -0.63
C VAL A 74 9.12 10.20 -1.62
N ASN A 75 9.15 11.51 -1.35
CA ASN A 75 9.78 12.50 -2.22
C ASN A 75 9.36 12.39 -3.71
N GLY A 76 8.08 12.14 -4.02
CA GLY A 76 7.61 11.97 -5.40
C GLY A 76 7.73 10.56 -5.97
N HIS A 77 8.23 9.58 -5.20
CA HIS A 77 8.45 8.20 -5.66
C HIS A 77 7.56 7.18 -4.94
N ARG A 78 7.03 6.21 -5.68
CA ARG A 78 6.19 5.09 -5.19
C ARG A 78 7.01 3.91 -4.63
#